data_AF-A0A3E2GW08-F1
#
_entry.id   AF-A0A3E2GW08-F1
#
_cell.length_a   1.000
_cell.length_b   1.000
_cell.length_c   1.000
_cell.angle_alpha   90.00
_cell.angle_beta   90.00
_cell.angle_gamma   90.00
#
_symmetry.space_group_name_H-M   'P 1'
#
loop_
_entity.id
_entity.type
_entity.pdbx_description
1 polymer ?
#
loop_
_entity_poly.entity_id
_entity_poly.type
_entity_poly.pdbx_seq_one_letter_code
_entity_poly.pdbx_strand_id
1 'polypeptide(L)'
;MLCMFIGPGIPVLLNYRRIAAPAFTKAVLLLRAFAHNIIIYGLGRSCKGEFPKAVCQLAEIAVTTNGLASQHHPSLHATKASDFTTSSYNMCYTVAFEDGYHVLVQFPIMGRSRFRSEKTRDELLVMAFLARNTRLPVPIVLGTGNWGCGPYIVMTFIEGTLLSKCLRDPTVQSPSLDPTISESSLQRAYYAMAQVVLELSKPTFPSIGALKYDSDAWKVGKRPLTLNMNELVRVGNCPPNRMSSSMENGLFWFCLAARKSIMFDDIYWTFLDEKYFGHLSSLDDRLSLLTEDERNELDGFVRTKKQQAEEKTLDEHMTLDEIIDL
;
A
#
# COMPACT_ATOMS: atom_id res chain seq x y z
N MET A 1 2.16 -26.45 18.11
CA MET A 1 3.22 -26.88 17.17
C MET A 1 4.23 -25.73 17.10
N LEU A 2 5.42 -25.94 17.64
CA LEU A 2 6.44 -24.91 17.93
C LEU A 2 7.54 -24.91 16.85
N CYS A 3 8.08 -23.72 16.55
CA CYS A 3 9.35 -23.40 15.85
C CYS A 3 9.47 -23.81 14.36
N MET A 4 10.18 -23.10 13.46
CA MET A 4 11.29 -22.14 13.58
C MET A 4 11.44 -21.36 12.25
N PHE A 5 11.96 -20.13 12.30
CA PHE A 5 12.51 -19.41 11.14
C PHE A 5 13.76 -20.11 10.60
N ILE A 6 13.82 -20.43 9.30
CA ILE A 6 15.05 -20.50 8.49
C ILE A 6 14.66 -20.12 7.04
N GLY A 7 15.14 -18.98 6.52
CA GLY A 7 15.31 -18.83 5.07
C GLY A 7 16.68 -19.38 4.65
N PRO A 8 17.04 -19.41 3.35
CA PRO A 8 16.24 -19.58 2.16
C PRO A 8 16.29 -21.05 1.70
N GLY A 9 15.16 -21.63 1.35
CA GLY A 9 15.09 -23.02 0.92
C GLY A 9 13.71 -23.30 0.38
N ILE A 10 13.44 -22.84 -0.84
CA ILE A 10 12.27 -23.27 -1.60
C ILE A 10 12.53 -24.71 -2.04
N PRO A 11 11.76 -25.70 -1.57
CA PRO A 11 11.75 -27.01 -2.19
C PRO A 11 11.11 -26.86 -3.57
N VAL A 12 11.88 -27.27 -4.57
CA VAL A 12 11.55 -27.60 -5.95
C VAL A 12 10.05 -27.84 -6.18
N LEU A 13 9.37 -26.81 -6.67
CA LEU A 13 8.29 -26.93 -7.67
C LEU A 13 8.72 -26.12 -8.90
N LEU A 14 9.94 -26.41 -9.39
CA LEU A 14 10.39 -26.06 -10.73
C LEU A 14 9.64 -26.97 -11.71
N ASN A 15 8.42 -26.57 -12.08
CA ASN A 15 7.75 -27.13 -13.25
C ASN A 15 7.44 -25.99 -14.22
N TYR A 16 8.26 -25.93 -15.27
CA TYR A 16 8.02 -25.36 -16.60
C TYR A 16 7.68 -23.87 -16.78
N ARG A 17 7.27 -23.11 -15.75
CA ARG A 17 6.84 -21.71 -15.89
C ARG A 17 7.96 -20.67 -16.09
N ARG A 18 9.24 -21.04 -15.91
CA ARG A 18 10.39 -20.13 -16.10
C ARG A 18 11.06 -20.20 -17.48
N ILE A 19 10.62 -21.12 -18.36
CA ILE A 19 11.31 -21.38 -19.63
C ILE A 19 10.95 -20.34 -20.71
N ALA A 20 9.86 -19.59 -20.55
CA ALA A 20 9.42 -18.55 -21.51
C ALA A 20 10.13 -17.19 -21.35
N ALA A 21 11.31 -17.13 -20.74
CA ALA A 21 11.91 -15.88 -20.26
C ALA A 21 12.20 -14.79 -21.32
N PRO A 22 12.64 -15.04 -22.57
CA PRO A 22 13.01 -13.94 -23.49
C PRO A 22 11.81 -13.22 -24.09
N ALA A 23 10.81 -13.98 -24.58
CA ALA A 23 9.58 -13.41 -25.13
C ALA A 23 8.74 -12.72 -24.04
N PHE A 24 8.72 -13.29 -22.84
CA PHE A 24 8.05 -12.70 -21.68
C PHE A 24 8.79 -11.45 -21.16
N THR A 25 10.13 -11.42 -21.23
CA THR A 25 10.93 -10.23 -20.88
C THR A 25 10.77 -9.12 -21.91
N LYS A 26 10.72 -9.42 -23.21
CA LYS A 26 10.35 -8.45 -24.26
C LYS A 26 8.94 -7.91 -24.05
N ALA A 27 7.95 -8.75 -23.74
CA ALA A 27 6.58 -8.30 -23.45
C ALA A 27 6.48 -7.47 -22.16
N VAL A 28 7.18 -7.85 -21.08
CA VAL A 28 7.25 -7.11 -19.81
C VAL A 28 8.01 -5.80 -19.95
N LEU A 29 9.11 -5.75 -20.73
CA LEU A 29 9.85 -4.53 -21.04
C LEU A 29 9.05 -3.59 -21.94
N LEU A 30 8.40 -4.11 -22.98
CA LEU A 30 7.49 -3.35 -23.83
C LEU A 30 6.30 -2.84 -23.05
N LEU A 31 5.67 -3.64 -22.18
CA LEU A 31 4.60 -3.19 -21.27
C LEU A 31 5.09 -2.15 -20.26
N ARG A 32 6.31 -2.29 -19.72
CA ARG A 32 6.93 -1.28 -18.84
C ARG A 32 7.23 0.02 -19.59
N ALA A 33 7.70 -0.03 -20.83
CA ALA A 33 7.99 1.13 -21.67
C ALA A 33 6.71 1.82 -22.16
N PHE A 34 5.69 1.05 -22.54
CA PHE A 34 4.37 1.57 -22.93
C PHE A 34 3.62 2.17 -21.74
N ALA A 35 3.70 1.53 -20.56
CA ALA A 35 3.13 2.07 -19.32
C ALA A 35 3.84 3.36 -18.90
N HIS A 36 5.18 3.44 -18.96
CA HIS A 36 5.90 4.67 -18.67
C HIS A 36 5.53 5.82 -19.64
N ASN A 37 5.40 5.53 -20.95
CA ASN A 37 5.08 6.55 -21.94
C ASN A 37 3.61 7.04 -21.86
N ILE A 38 2.63 6.16 -21.62
CA ILE A 38 1.24 6.59 -21.39
C ILE A 38 1.11 7.41 -20.09
N ILE A 39 1.89 7.08 -19.05
CA ILE A 39 1.91 7.81 -17.78
C ILE A 39 2.46 9.24 -17.98
N ILE A 40 3.52 9.44 -18.76
CA ILE A 40 4.10 10.76 -19.00
C ILE A 40 3.13 11.67 -19.78
N TYR A 41 2.42 11.16 -20.79
CA TYR A 41 1.45 11.96 -21.56
C TYR A 41 0.12 12.20 -20.82
N GLY A 42 -0.27 11.33 -19.88
CA GLY A 42 -1.47 11.49 -19.05
C GLY A 42 -1.30 12.43 -17.84
N LEU A 43 -0.09 12.59 -17.33
CA LEU A 43 0.22 13.43 -16.15
C LEU A 43 0.04 14.95 -16.41
N GLY A 44 0.07 15.39 -17.67
CA GLY A 44 0.04 16.81 -18.03
C GLY A 44 -1.35 17.48 -18.00
N ARG A 45 -2.45 16.73 -17.95
CA ARG A 45 -3.82 17.30 -18.10
C ARG A 45 -4.67 17.38 -16.83
N SER A 46 -4.39 16.61 -15.76
CA SER A 46 -5.32 16.53 -14.62
C SER A 46 -4.98 17.41 -13.40
N CYS A 47 -3.78 17.98 -13.30
CA CYS A 47 -3.33 18.67 -12.07
C CYS A 47 -3.29 20.21 -12.16
N LYS A 48 -3.58 20.82 -13.31
CA LYS A 48 -3.43 22.28 -13.49
C LYS A 48 -4.40 23.13 -12.64
N GLY A 49 -5.47 22.55 -12.09
CA GLY A 49 -6.46 23.26 -11.24
C GLY A 49 -6.45 22.91 -9.75
N GLU A 50 -5.71 21.88 -9.32
CA GLU A 50 -5.70 21.42 -7.91
C GLU A 50 -4.54 22.02 -7.10
N PHE A 51 -3.43 22.38 -7.76
CA PHE A 51 -2.23 22.89 -7.09
C PHE A 51 -2.46 24.23 -6.35
N PRO A 52 -3.15 25.24 -6.94
CA PRO A 52 -3.43 26.49 -6.22
C PRO A 52 -4.41 26.31 -5.05
N LYS A 53 -5.37 25.38 -5.19
CA LYS A 53 -6.36 25.08 -4.14
C LYS A 53 -5.73 24.37 -2.95
N ALA A 54 -4.79 23.45 -3.19
CA ALA A 54 -4.08 22.73 -2.13
C ALA A 54 -3.21 23.68 -1.27
N VAL A 55 -2.59 24.70 -1.88
CA VAL A 55 -1.76 25.69 -1.17
C VAL A 55 -2.61 26.65 -0.33
N CYS A 56 -3.73 27.17 -0.86
CA CYS A 56 -4.66 28.00 -0.07
C CYS A 56 -5.30 27.21 1.09
N GLN A 57 -5.52 25.90 0.92
CA GLN A 57 -6.14 25.04 1.94
C GLN A 57 -5.25 24.75 3.15
N LEU A 58 -3.94 24.60 3.00
CA LEU A 58 -3.05 24.38 4.14
C LEU A 58 -3.10 25.54 5.14
N ALA A 59 -3.24 26.77 4.63
CA ALA A 59 -3.43 27.96 5.45
C ALA A 59 -4.79 27.97 6.16
N GLU A 60 -5.87 27.60 5.46
CA GLU A 60 -7.22 27.51 6.06
C GLU A 60 -7.33 26.39 7.11
N ILE A 61 -6.68 25.24 6.90
CA ILE A 61 -6.69 24.13 7.86
C ILE A 61 -6.08 24.61 9.18
N ALA A 62 -4.88 25.20 9.14
CA ALA A 62 -4.19 25.65 10.35
C ALA A 62 -5.03 26.61 11.20
N VAL A 63 -5.78 27.52 10.56
CA VAL A 63 -6.70 28.45 11.23
C VAL A 63 -7.94 27.75 11.78
N THR A 64 -8.44 26.73 11.08
CA THR A 64 -9.69 26.03 11.44
C THR A 64 -9.48 24.97 12.52
N THR A 65 -8.26 24.43 12.67
CA THR A 65 -7.93 23.33 13.59
C THR A 65 -8.32 23.62 15.04
N ASN A 66 -8.00 24.81 15.56
CA ASN A 66 -8.35 25.17 16.95
C ASN A 66 -9.88 25.20 17.16
N GLY A 67 -10.62 25.74 16.18
CA GLY A 67 -12.07 25.78 16.23
C GLY A 67 -12.68 24.37 16.23
N LEU A 68 -12.18 23.48 15.38
CA LEU A 68 -12.64 22.09 15.32
C LEU A 68 -12.31 21.32 16.60
N ALA A 69 -11.11 21.50 17.16
CA ALA A 69 -10.76 20.89 18.43
C ALA A 69 -11.67 21.38 19.56
N SER A 70 -11.91 22.69 19.66
CA SER A 70 -12.74 23.30 20.70
C SER A 70 -14.21 22.87 20.62
N GLN A 71 -14.74 22.60 19.41
CA GLN A 71 -16.10 22.08 19.23
C GLN A 71 -16.34 20.76 19.97
N HIS A 72 -15.31 19.91 20.09
CA HIS A 72 -15.38 18.61 20.73
C HIS A 72 -14.80 18.63 22.15
N HIS A 73 -14.43 19.81 22.66
CA HIS A 73 -14.02 20.02 24.04
C HIS A 73 -14.51 21.38 24.57
N PRO A 74 -15.84 21.59 24.72
CA PRO A 74 -16.45 22.92 24.86
C PRO A 74 -16.06 23.69 26.12
N SER A 75 -15.57 22.99 27.15
CA SER A 75 -15.24 23.57 28.46
C SER A 75 -13.82 24.13 28.55
N LEU A 76 -12.98 23.94 27.53
CA LEU A 76 -11.58 24.39 27.54
C LEU A 76 -11.24 25.12 26.25
N HIS A 77 -10.41 26.16 26.37
CA HIS A 77 -9.93 26.90 25.21
C HIS A 77 -8.68 26.24 24.64
N ALA A 78 -8.66 26.07 23.31
CA ALA A 78 -7.46 25.67 22.59
C ALA A 78 -6.44 26.82 22.62
N THR A 79 -5.24 26.55 23.11
CA THR A 79 -4.18 27.57 23.28
C THR A 79 -3.26 27.64 22.08
N LYS A 80 -2.87 26.49 21.52
CA LYS A 80 -1.91 26.41 20.43
C LYS A 80 -2.11 25.16 19.58
N ALA A 81 -2.06 25.34 18.26
CA ALA A 81 -1.86 24.25 17.32
C ALA A 81 -0.36 24.11 16.98
N SER A 82 0.12 22.88 16.85
CA SER A 82 1.43 22.57 16.31
C SER A 82 1.49 22.81 14.80
N ASP A 83 2.70 22.80 14.25
CA ASP A 83 2.88 22.53 12.82
C ASP A 83 2.27 21.17 12.46
N PHE A 84 1.87 21.04 11.20
CA PHE A 84 1.29 19.79 10.73
C PHE A 84 2.37 18.73 10.53
N THR A 85 2.01 17.50 10.87
CA THR A 85 2.75 16.31 10.44
C THR A 85 2.01 15.63 9.30
N THR A 86 2.74 15.01 8.39
CA THR A 86 2.13 14.27 7.28
C THR A 86 2.50 12.80 7.33
N SER A 87 1.50 11.95 7.14
CA SER A 87 1.68 10.56 6.72
C SER A 87 1.45 10.45 5.22
N SER A 88 1.43 9.24 4.68
CA SER A 88 1.15 9.03 3.26
C SER A 88 -0.24 9.54 2.83
N TYR A 89 -1.24 9.50 3.73
CA TYR A 89 -2.65 9.80 3.41
C TYR A 89 -3.35 10.79 4.33
N ASN A 90 -2.75 11.15 5.48
CA ASN A 90 -3.37 12.02 6.48
C ASN A 90 -2.39 13.15 6.87
N MET A 91 -2.94 14.33 7.11
CA MET A 91 -2.30 15.45 7.80
C MET A 91 -2.83 15.53 9.22
N CYS A 92 -1.95 15.71 10.19
CA CYS A 92 -2.32 15.75 11.60
C CYS A 92 -1.75 16.98 12.27
N TYR A 93 -2.56 17.62 13.10
CA TYR A 93 -2.19 18.76 13.93
C TYR A 93 -2.42 18.38 15.39
N THR A 94 -1.45 18.65 16.25
CA THR A 94 -1.64 18.53 17.69
C THR A 94 -2.14 19.88 18.21
N VAL A 95 -3.25 19.89 18.94
CA VAL A 95 -3.80 21.07 19.60
C VAL A 95 -3.68 20.90 21.10
N ALA A 96 -3.06 21.87 21.75
CA ALA A 96 -2.97 21.95 23.20
C ALA A 96 -4.12 22.80 23.76
N PHE A 97 -4.66 22.38 24.90
CA PHE A 97 -5.64 23.12 25.70
C PHE A 97 -4.98 23.74 26.94
N GLU A 98 -5.68 24.64 27.61
CA GLU A 98 -5.18 25.40 28.77
C GLU A 98 -4.76 24.54 29.96
N ASP A 99 -5.38 23.37 30.15
CA ASP A 99 -5.08 22.41 31.21
C ASP A 99 -3.88 21.50 30.88
N GLY A 100 -3.23 21.71 29.72
CA GLY A 100 -2.16 20.85 29.22
C GLY A 100 -2.66 19.59 28.51
N TYR A 101 -3.97 19.44 28.31
CA TYR A 101 -4.53 18.35 27.54
C TYR A 101 -4.24 18.52 26.04
N HIS A 102 -3.81 17.44 25.39
CA HIS A 102 -3.46 17.45 23.97
C HIS A 102 -4.43 16.59 23.16
N VAL A 103 -4.89 17.12 22.04
CA VAL A 103 -5.69 16.39 21.05
C VAL A 103 -5.01 16.39 19.69
N LEU A 104 -5.29 15.37 18.90
CA LEU A 104 -4.89 15.27 17.52
C LEU A 104 -6.09 15.54 16.62
N VAL A 105 -5.95 16.49 15.70
CA VAL A 105 -6.91 16.75 14.63
C VAL A 105 -6.33 16.21 13.32
N GLN A 106 -7.04 15.28 12.71
CA GLN A 106 -6.59 14.55 11.53
C GLN A 106 -7.48 14.83 10.33
N PHE A 107 -6.84 15.08 9.17
CA PHE A 107 -7.48 15.32 7.88
C PHE A 107 -6.91 14.39 6.81
N PRO A 108 -7.74 13.72 5.99
CA PRO A 108 -7.24 13.01 4.83
C PRO A 108 -6.71 13.98 3.76
N ILE A 109 -5.52 13.69 3.24
CA ILE A 109 -4.86 14.50 2.22
C ILE A 109 -5.69 14.49 0.93
N MET A 110 -6.08 15.69 0.49
CA MET A 110 -6.79 15.90 -0.77
C MET A 110 -5.91 15.50 -1.95
N GLY A 111 -6.51 14.92 -2.99
CA GLY A 111 -5.79 14.44 -4.18
C GLY A 111 -5.06 13.10 -3.97
N ARG A 112 -4.57 12.80 -2.76
CA ARG A 112 -3.92 11.49 -2.45
C ARG A 112 -4.92 10.41 -2.11
N SER A 113 -5.94 10.72 -1.32
CA SER A 113 -7.02 9.78 -1.02
C SER A 113 -8.25 10.13 -1.86
N ARG A 114 -8.69 9.20 -2.74
CA ARG A 114 -9.87 9.38 -3.60
C ARG A 114 -11.17 8.98 -2.89
N PHE A 115 -11.09 8.17 -1.84
CA PHE A 115 -12.22 7.66 -1.06
C PHE A 115 -12.22 8.23 0.37
N ARG A 116 -12.07 9.54 0.52
CA ARG A 116 -11.80 10.18 1.84
C ARG A 116 -12.85 9.87 2.90
N SER A 117 -14.11 10.07 2.60
CA SER A 117 -15.20 9.84 3.57
C SER A 117 -15.33 8.37 3.95
N GLU A 118 -15.19 7.46 2.99
CA GLU A 118 -15.21 6.02 3.24
C GLU A 118 -14.00 5.61 4.09
N LYS A 119 -12.79 6.04 3.73
CA LYS A 119 -11.56 5.82 4.51
C LYS A 119 -11.72 6.32 5.95
N THR A 120 -12.15 7.56 6.15
CA THR A 120 -12.30 8.14 7.49
C THR A 120 -13.30 7.36 8.33
N ARG A 121 -14.45 6.99 7.75
CA ARG A 121 -15.46 6.19 8.44
C ARG A 121 -14.95 4.80 8.80
N ASP A 122 -14.21 4.15 7.89
CA ASP A 122 -13.64 2.83 8.15
C ASP A 122 -12.57 2.87 9.24
N GLU A 123 -11.74 3.91 9.25
CA GLU A 123 -10.73 4.17 10.28
C GLU A 123 -11.38 4.36 11.66
N LEU A 124 -12.44 5.17 11.75
CA LEU A 124 -13.22 5.34 12.98
C LEU A 124 -13.81 4.02 13.50
N LEU A 125 -14.39 3.21 12.62
CA LEU A 125 -14.97 1.93 12.99
C LEU A 125 -13.91 0.94 13.48
N VAL A 126 -12.75 0.89 12.83
CA VAL A 126 -11.62 0.06 13.27
C VAL A 126 -11.08 0.54 14.62
N MET A 127 -10.90 1.85 14.82
CA MET A 127 -10.45 2.40 16.10
C MET A 127 -11.42 2.05 17.23
N ALA A 128 -12.72 2.27 17.02
CA ALA A 128 -13.76 1.93 18.00
C ALA A 128 -13.83 0.41 18.28
N PHE A 129 -13.63 -0.42 17.25
CA PHE A 129 -13.55 -1.86 17.40
C PHE A 129 -12.36 -2.28 18.26
N LEU A 130 -11.16 -1.79 17.94
CA LEU A 130 -9.94 -2.10 18.68
C LEU A 130 -10.02 -1.65 20.14
N ALA A 131 -10.53 -0.45 20.39
CA ALA A 131 -10.71 0.09 21.74
C ALA A 131 -11.63 -0.77 22.63
N ARG A 132 -12.65 -1.41 22.03
CA ARG A 132 -13.64 -2.21 22.78
C ARG A 132 -13.27 -3.68 22.90
N ASN A 133 -12.46 -4.21 21.98
CA ASN A 133 -12.23 -5.65 21.84
C ASN A 133 -10.77 -6.08 22.05
N THR A 134 -9.85 -5.13 22.25
CA THR A 134 -8.43 -5.41 22.48
C THR A 134 -7.87 -4.59 23.64
N ARG A 135 -6.67 -4.93 24.11
CA ARG A 135 -5.95 -4.15 25.13
C ARG A 135 -5.02 -3.09 24.52
N LEU A 136 -5.11 -2.87 23.22
CA LEU A 136 -4.22 -1.94 22.53
C LEU A 136 -4.53 -0.50 22.94
N PRO A 137 -3.51 0.30 23.26
CA PRO A 137 -3.68 1.73 23.45
C PRO A 137 -3.91 2.39 22.09
N VAL A 138 -5.18 2.54 21.70
CA VAL A 138 -5.59 3.28 20.51
C VAL A 138 -6.12 4.65 20.92
N PRO A 139 -5.96 5.70 20.08
CA PRO A 139 -6.50 7.02 20.39
C PRO A 139 -8.03 6.95 20.59
N ILE A 140 -8.53 7.63 21.61
CA ILE A 140 -9.97 7.75 21.84
C ILE A 140 -10.51 8.82 20.90
N VAL A 141 -11.51 8.48 20.11
CA VAL A 141 -12.18 9.44 19.23
C VAL A 141 -13.03 10.36 20.09
N LEU A 142 -12.72 11.66 20.05
CA LEU A 142 -13.47 12.72 20.73
C LEU A 142 -14.59 13.26 19.83
N GLY A 143 -14.34 13.28 18.52
CA GLY A 143 -15.32 13.76 17.56
C GLY A 143 -14.90 13.54 16.11
N THR A 144 -15.87 13.71 15.21
CA THR A 144 -15.64 13.66 13.77
C THR A 144 -16.68 14.52 13.07
N GLY A 145 -16.37 14.99 11.87
CA GLY A 145 -17.31 15.75 11.07
C GLY A 145 -16.76 15.99 9.67
N ASN A 146 -17.43 16.88 8.96
CA ASN A 146 -16.92 17.43 7.72
C ASN A 146 -16.65 18.92 7.91
N TRP A 147 -15.55 19.38 7.35
CA TRP A 147 -15.27 20.80 7.16
C TRP A 147 -15.27 21.08 5.65
N GLY A 148 -15.11 22.34 5.24
CA GLY A 148 -15.30 22.77 3.84
C GLY A 148 -14.59 21.93 2.79
N CYS A 149 -13.46 21.29 3.12
CA CYS A 149 -12.68 20.49 2.18
C CYS A 149 -12.79 18.98 2.37
N GLY A 150 -13.53 18.44 3.35
CA GLY A 150 -13.68 17.00 3.54
C GLY A 150 -13.87 16.56 5.00
N PRO A 151 -13.75 15.26 5.28
CA PRO A 151 -13.92 14.76 6.65
C PRO A 151 -12.71 15.07 7.53
N TYR A 152 -12.93 15.10 8.84
CA TYR A 152 -11.89 15.21 9.86
C TYR A 152 -12.18 14.29 11.05
N ILE A 153 -11.15 13.98 11.83
CA ILE A 153 -11.26 13.25 13.10
C ILE A 153 -10.55 14.07 14.18
N VAL A 154 -11.18 14.22 15.33
CA VAL A 154 -10.54 14.72 16.57
C VAL A 154 -10.44 13.56 17.54
N MET A 155 -9.22 13.30 18.02
CA MET A 155 -8.94 12.18 18.91
C MET A 155 -7.91 12.57 19.96
N THR A 156 -7.78 11.78 21.02
CA THR A 156 -6.78 12.00 22.05
C THR A 156 -5.37 11.87 21.50
N PHE A 157 -4.45 12.72 21.96
CA PHE A 157 -3.04 12.53 21.67
C PHE A 157 -2.46 11.43 22.57
N ILE A 158 -1.70 10.49 21.99
CA ILE A 158 -0.96 9.48 22.77
C ILE A 158 0.46 9.99 22.97
N GLU A 159 0.79 10.33 24.21
CA GLU A 159 2.13 10.77 24.58
C GLU A 159 3.15 9.63 24.47
N GLY A 160 4.32 9.95 23.91
CA GLY A 160 5.41 8.99 23.80
C GLY A 160 6.43 9.33 22.72
N THR A 161 7.53 8.59 22.73
CA THR A 161 8.58 8.66 21.70
C THR A 161 8.36 7.55 20.69
N LEU A 162 8.36 7.88 19.40
CA LEU A 162 8.24 6.89 18.32
C LEU A 162 9.36 5.85 18.43
N LEU A 163 8.99 4.57 18.35
CA LEU A 163 9.95 3.47 18.40
C LEU A 163 11.02 3.60 17.30
N SER A 164 10.64 4.06 16.10
CA SER A 164 11.57 4.31 15.01
C SER A 164 12.61 5.39 15.32
N LYS A 165 12.31 6.35 16.21
CA LYS A 165 13.27 7.34 16.69
C LYS A 165 14.22 6.73 17.71
N CYS A 166 13.72 5.84 18.57
CA CYS A 166 14.53 5.13 19.57
C CYS A 166 15.49 4.11 18.96
N LEU A 167 15.12 3.50 17.82
CA LEU A 167 15.91 2.46 17.16
C LEU A 167 16.84 3.00 16.07
N ARG A 168 16.63 4.24 15.62
CA ARG A 168 17.37 4.80 14.48
C ARG A 168 18.81 5.11 14.85
N ASP A 169 19.73 4.74 13.97
CA ASP A 169 21.10 5.22 13.99
C ASP A 169 21.14 6.75 13.81
N PRO A 170 21.59 7.53 14.80
CA PRO A 170 21.62 8.98 14.71
C PRO A 170 22.64 9.50 13.69
N THR A 171 23.59 8.67 13.26
CA THR A 171 24.68 9.05 12.35
C THR A 171 24.32 8.93 10.87
N VAL A 172 23.26 8.17 10.55
CA VAL A 172 22.86 7.87 9.18
C VAL A 172 21.48 8.47 8.87
N GLN A 173 21.35 9.10 7.72
CA GLN A 173 20.09 9.72 7.30
C GLN A 173 19.04 8.68 6.85
N SER A 174 19.48 7.56 6.26
CA SER A 174 18.59 6.46 5.89
C SER A 174 18.05 5.73 7.12
N PRO A 175 16.88 5.09 7.05
CA PRO A 175 16.36 4.29 8.15
C PRO A 175 17.25 3.06 8.41
N SER A 176 18.23 3.19 9.30
CA SER A 176 19.08 2.09 9.78
C SER A 176 18.93 1.92 11.28
N LEU A 177 19.13 0.68 11.75
CA LEU A 177 19.17 0.35 13.17
C LEU A 177 20.50 0.85 13.75
N ASP A 178 20.43 1.54 14.89
CA ASP A 178 21.62 1.97 15.63
C ASP A 178 22.48 0.75 15.99
N PRO A 179 23.72 0.64 15.48
CA PRO A 179 24.57 -0.52 15.76
C PRO A 179 25.01 -0.59 17.22
N THR A 180 24.88 0.50 17.98
CA THR A 180 25.25 0.59 19.40
C THR A 180 24.07 0.30 20.34
N ILE A 181 22.87 0.01 19.81
CA ILE A 181 21.70 -0.26 20.63
C ILE A 181 21.92 -1.47 21.55
N SER A 182 21.55 -1.33 22.82
CA SER A 182 21.66 -2.44 23.76
C SER A 182 20.72 -3.58 23.36
N GLU A 183 21.19 -4.82 23.48
CA GLU A 183 20.39 -6.02 23.23
C GLU A 183 19.09 -6.01 24.04
N SER A 184 19.16 -5.58 25.31
CA SER A 184 18.00 -5.43 26.19
C SER A 184 16.94 -4.44 25.67
N SER A 185 17.35 -3.34 25.02
CA SER A 185 16.43 -2.37 24.44
C SER A 185 15.81 -2.88 23.16
N LEU A 186 16.60 -3.54 22.32
CA LEU A 186 16.12 -4.21 21.12
C LEU A 186 15.13 -5.33 21.45
N GLN A 187 15.43 -6.14 22.47
CA GLN A 187 14.55 -7.21 22.95
C GLN A 187 13.21 -6.65 23.46
N ARG A 188 13.23 -5.56 24.24
CA ARG A 188 12.00 -4.87 24.68
C ARG A 188 11.17 -4.37 23.50
N ALA A 189 11.82 -3.79 22.48
CA ALA A 189 11.13 -3.34 21.27
C ALA A 189 10.43 -4.50 20.54
N TYR A 190 11.12 -5.62 20.34
CA TYR A 190 10.54 -6.80 19.71
C TYR A 190 9.39 -7.40 20.54
N TYR A 191 9.52 -7.48 21.86
CA TYR A 191 8.42 -7.93 22.71
C TYR A 191 7.19 -7.02 22.60
N ALA A 192 7.37 -5.71 22.62
CA ALA A 192 6.26 -4.76 22.47
C ALA A 192 5.57 -4.91 21.10
N MET A 193 6.34 -5.03 20.01
CA MET A 193 5.78 -5.28 18.67
C MET A 193 5.03 -6.62 18.60
N ALA A 194 5.60 -7.68 19.18
CA ALA A 194 4.97 -8.99 19.22
C ALA A 194 3.65 -8.96 20.00
N GLN A 195 3.61 -8.27 21.15
CA GLN A 195 2.38 -8.08 21.92
C GLN A 195 1.29 -7.37 21.10
N VAL A 196 1.65 -6.34 20.34
CA VAL A 196 0.69 -5.64 19.46
C VAL A 196 0.13 -6.59 18.40
N VAL A 197 0.99 -7.34 17.71
CA VAL A 197 0.58 -8.33 16.69
C VAL A 197 -0.31 -9.41 17.30
N LEU A 198 0.01 -9.90 18.50
CA LEU A 198 -0.77 -10.89 19.22
C LEU A 198 -2.15 -10.36 19.66
N GLU A 199 -2.27 -9.09 20.07
CA GLU A 199 -3.59 -8.51 20.36
C GLU A 199 -4.41 -8.34 19.09
N LEU A 200 -3.78 -7.92 17.98
CA LEU A 200 -4.44 -7.76 16.68
C LEU A 200 -4.90 -9.09 16.05
N SER A 201 -4.32 -10.22 16.43
CA SER A 201 -4.68 -11.53 15.88
C SER A 201 -5.88 -12.18 16.57
N LYS A 202 -6.30 -11.71 17.75
CA LYS A 202 -7.44 -12.28 18.50
C LYS A 202 -8.79 -12.05 17.82
N PRO A 203 -9.09 -10.86 17.27
CA PRO A 203 -10.29 -10.65 16.49
C PRO A 203 -10.33 -11.55 15.26
N THR A 204 -11.42 -12.31 15.10
CA THR A 204 -11.64 -13.13 13.90
C THR A 204 -12.95 -12.78 13.24
N PHE A 205 -12.96 -12.84 11.91
CA PHE A 205 -14.13 -12.62 11.08
C PHE A 205 -14.20 -13.73 10.02
N PRO A 206 -15.41 -14.16 9.60
CA PRO A 206 -15.57 -15.24 8.63
C PRO A 206 -15.13 -14.88 7.20
N SER A 207 -14.90 -13.60 6.92
CA SER A 207 -14.60 -13.09 5.59
C SER A 207 -13.70 -11.86 5.65
N ILE A 208 -12.94 -11.62 4.57
CA ILE A 208 -12.12 -10.41 4.41
C ILE A 208 -13.00 -9.25 3.93
N GLY A 209 -12.87 -8.09 4.57
CA GLY A 209 -13.56 -6.87 4.16
C GLY A 209 -13.47 -5.77 5.21
N ALA A 210 -14.24 -4.69 5.01
CA ALA A 210 -14.29 -3.57 5.94
C ALA A 210 -15.39 -3.75 6.99
N LEU A 211 -15.09 -3.29 8.21
CA LEU A 211 -15.96 -3.41 9.37
C LEU A 211 -17.21 -2.54 9.24
N LYS A 212 -18.33 -3.08 9.71
CA LYS A 212 -19.56 -2.36 10.01
C LYS A 212 -20.01 -2.72 11.44
N TYR A 213 -20.64 -1.75 12.10
CA TYR A 213 -21.35 -1.99 13.35
C TYR A 213 -22.84 -1.90 13.05
N ASP A 214 -23.57 -2.99 13.29
CA ASP A 214 -24.95 -3.16 12.86
C ASP A 214 -25.65 -4.15 13.79
N SER A 215 -26.85 -3.81 14.26
CA SER A 215 -27.64 -4.62 15.18
C SER A 215 -26.84 -5.03 16.42
N ASP A 216 -26.18 -4.05 17.04
CA ASP A 216 -25.29 -4.18 18.21
C ASP A 216 -24.11 -5.15 18.06
N ALA A 217 -23.77 -5.55 16.84
CA ALA A 217 -22.69 -6.49 16.55
C ALA A 217 -21.70 -5.97 15.51
N TRP A 218 -20.42 -6.29 15.72
CA TRP A 218 -19.36 -6.05 14.75
C TRP A 218 -19.37 -7.12 13.66
N LYS A 219 -19.42 -6.71 12.40
CA LYS A 219 -19.44 -7.62 11.25
C LYS A 219 -18.56 -7.08 10.14
N VAL A 220 -18.02 -7.97 9.32
CA VAL A 220 -17.49 -7.60 8.00
C VAL A 220 -18.68 -7.55 7.04
N GLY A 221 -18.89 -6.40 6.41
CA GLY A 221 -20.05 -6.22 5.52
C GLY A 221 -19.88 -5.15 4.45
N LYS A 222 -18.66 -4.65 4.27
CA LYS A 222 -18.29 -3.71 3.21
C LYS A 222 -17.09 -4.25 2.47
N ARG A 223 -16.90 -3.79 1.22
CA ARG A 223 -15.69 -4.07 0.46
C ARG A 223 -14.44 -3.56 1.21
N PRO A 224 -13.29 -4.23 1.11
CA PRO A 224 -12.03 -3.66 1.60
C PRO A 224 -11.67 -2.43 0.75
N LEU A 225 -11.16 -1.39 1.38
CA LEU A 225 -10.62 -0.22 0.69
C LEU A 225 -9.09 -0.32 0.66
N THR A 226 -8.55 -0.80 -0.47
CA THR A 226 -7.12 -1.04 -0.60
C THR A 226 -6.38 0.15 -1.22
N LEU A 227 -5.07 0.21 -0.97
CA LEU A 227 -4.18 1.16 -1.64
C LEU A 227 -4.28 1.04 -3.16
N ASN A 228 -4.28 -0.18 -3.70
CA ASN A 228 -4.32 -0.40 -5.14
C ASN A 228 -5.61 0.14 -5.78
N MET A 229 -6.75 0.01 -5.11
CA MET A 229 -8.01 0.63 -5.56
C MET A 229 -7.91 2.15 -5.58
N ASN A 230 -7.35 2.76 -4.53
CA ASN A 230 -7.13 4.21 -4.49
C ASN A 230 -6.22 4.67 -5.64
N GLU A 231 -5.11 3.96 -5.87
CA GLU A 231 -4.13 4.28 -6.90
C GLU A 231 -4.68 4.11 -8.31
N LEU A 232 -5.56 3.14 -8.53
CA LEU A 232 -6.21 2.96 -9.82
C LEU A 232 -7.14 4.13 -10.14
N VAL A 233 -7.86 4.65 -9.14
CA VAL A 233 -8.67 5.87 -9.33
C VAL A 233 -7.76 7.09 -9.52
N ARG A 234 -6.72 7.22 -8.70
CA ARG A 234 -5.86 8.41 -8.66
C ARG A 234 -4.94 8.54 -9.87
N VAL A 235 -4.30 7.45 -10.27
CA VAL A 235 -3.24 7.44 -11.30
C VAL A 235 -3.69 6.69 -12.54
N GLY A 236 -4.49 5.63 -12.38
CA GLY A 236 -5.07 4.89 -13.51
C GLY A 236 -6.31 5.57 -14.12
N ASN A 237 -6.76 6.69 -13.55
CA ASN A 237 -7.95 7.44 -13.97
C ASN A 237 -9.21 6.57 -14.11
N CYS A 238 -9.31 5.50 -13.32
CA CYS A 238 -10.50 4.64 -13.29
C CYS A 238 -11.57 5.31 -12.41
N PRO A 239 -12.77 5.64 -12.94
CA PRO A 239 -13.83 6.19 -12.12
C PRO A 239 -14.24 5.22 -11.01
N PRO A 240 -14.48 5.68 -9.76
CA PRO A 240 -14.85 4.80 -8.64
C PRO A 240 -16.04 3.89 -8.91
N ASN A 241 -17.05 4.38 -9.64
CA ASN A 241 -18.24 3.61 -10.01
C ASN A 241 -17.98 2.52 -11.05
N ARG A 242 -16.82 2.54 -11.73
CA ARG A 242 -16.39 1.51 -12.69
C ARG A 242 -15.43 0.51 -12.09
N MET A 243 -15.13 0.60 -10.79
CA MET A 243 -14.11 -0.24 -10.16
C MET A 243 -14.44 -1.74 -10.27
N SER A 244 -15.68 -2.14 -9.98
CA SER A 244 -16.09 -3.56 -10.09
C SER A 244 -15.92 -4.07 -11.53
N SER A 245 -16.50 -3.34 -12.48
CA SER A 245 -16.39 -3.67 -13.91
C SER A 245 -14.94 -3.70 -14.39
N SER A 246 -14.04 -2.88 -13.83
CA SER A 246 -12.61 -2.90 -14.17
C SER A 246 -11.90 -4.18 -13.71
N MET A 247 -12.36 -4.80 -12.63
CA MET A 247 -11.85 -6.11 -12.19
C MET A 247 -12.40 -7.21 -13.09
N GLU A 248 -13.71 -7.16 -13.36
CA GLU A 248 -14.42 -8.12 -14.21
C GLU A 248 -13.89 -8.09 -15.65
N ASN A 249 -13.49 -6.94 -16.19
CA ASN A 249 -12.97 -6.81 -17.55
C ASN A 249 -11.43 -6.84 -17.62
N GLY A 250 -10.73 -7.08 -16.51
CA GLY A 250 -9.27 -7.26 -16.48
C GLY A 250 -8.45 -5.97 -16.42
N LEU A 251 -9.05 -4.79 -16.64
CA LEU A 251 -8.33 -3.51 -16.62
C LEU A 251 -7.65 -3.23 -15.28
N PHE A 252 -8.32 -3.54 -14.17
CA PHE A 252 -7.75 -3.41 -12.82
C PHE A 252 -6.47 -4.22 -12.70
N TRP A 253 -6.52 -5.48 -13.09
CA TRP A 253 -5.42 -6.44 -13.00
C TRP A 253 -4.27 -6.04 -13.92
N PHE A 254 -4.58 -5.60 -15.14
CA PHE A 254 -3.60 -5.08 -16.08
C PHE A 254 -2.85 -3.87 -15.51
N CYS A 255 -3.58 -2.86 -15.05
CA CYS A 255 -2.98 -1.67 -14.44
C CYS A 255 -2.18 -2.00 -13.17
N LEU A 256 -2.62 -3.00 -12.39
CA LEU A 256 -1.89 -3.43 -11.21
C LEU A 256 -0.58 -4.14 -11.59
N ALA A 257 -0.62 -5.09 -12.52
CA ALA A 257 0.55 -5.81 -13.01
C ALA A 257 1.59 -4.85 -13.61
N ALA A 258 1.16 -3.89 -14.42
CA ALA A 258 2.02 -2.88 -15.02
C ALA A 258 2.72 -1.98 -13.98
N ARG A 259 2.10 -1.76 -12.81
CA ARG A 259 2.63 -0.91 -11.73
C ARG A 259 3.39 -1.65 -10.65
N LYS A 260 3.18 -2.97 -10.53
CA LYS A 260 3.74 -3.82 -9.48
C LYS A 260 4.48 -4.98 -10.10
N SER A 261 5.70 -4.70 -10.56
CA SER A 261 6.59 -5.67 -11.20
C SER A 261 6.75 -6.97 -10.42
N ILE A 262 6.86 -6.89 -9.09
CA ILE A 262 7.02 -8.07 -8.22
C ILE A 262 5.81 -9.00 -8.19
N MET A 263 4.62 -8.48 -8.51
CA MET A 263 3.37 -9.26 -8.56
C MET A 263 2.95 -9.55 -10.00
N PHE A 264 3.77 -9.19 -11.00
CA PHE A 264 3.38 -9.28 -12.40
C PHE A 264 3.01 -10.72 -12.78
N ASP A 265 3.90 -11.68 -12.50
CA ASP A 265 3.71 -13.08 -12.88
C ASP A 265 2.42 -13.64 -12.26
N ASP A 266 2.23 -13.46 -10.95
CA ASP A 266 1.04 -13.93 -10.25
C ASP A 266 -0.24 -13.32 -10.83
N ILE A 267 -0.24 -12.02 -11.10
CA ILE A 267 -1.42 -11.33 -11.63
C ILE A 267 -1.69 -11.77 -13.06
N TYR A 268 -0.66 -11.84 -13.90
CA TYR A 268 -0.78 -12.21 -15.29
C TYR A 268 -1.38 -13.61 -15.42
N TRP A 269 -0.75 -14.60 -14.80
CA TRP A 269 -1.18 -15.99 -14.92
C TRP A 269 -2.53 -16.26 -14.25
N THR A 270 -2.88 -15.53 -13.18
CA THR A 270 -4.14 -15.76 -12.45
C THR A 270 -5.33 -15.04 -13.07
N PHE A 271 -5.15 -13.83 -13.61
CA PHE A 271 -6.28 -12.95 -13.97
C PHE A 271 -6.30 -12.47 -15.42
N LEU A 272 -5.16 -12.48 -16.12
CA LEU A 272 -5.04 -11.88 -17.45
C LEU A 272 -4.91 -12.94 -18.54
N ASP A 273 -4.07 -13.94 -18.34
CA ASP A 273 -3.67 -14.90 -19.37
C ASP A 273 -4.90 -15.59 -20.01
N GLU A 274 -5.69 -16.32 -19.23
CA GLU A 274 -6.86 -17.00 -19.78
C GLU A 274 -7.94 -16.05 -20.31
N LYS A 275 -7.96 -14.81 -19.78
CA LYS A 275 -8.92 -13.81 -20.21
C LYS A 275 -8.67 -13.36 -21.65
N TYR A 276 -7.41 -13.16 -22.01
CA TYR A 276 -7.02 -12.65 -23.32
C TYR A 276 -6.71 -13.77 -24.32
N PHE A 277 -6.26 -14.92 -23.83
CA PHE A 277 -5.77 -16.02 -24.67
C PHE A 277 -6.60 -17.31 -24.54
N GLY A 278 -7.70 -17.29 -23.80
CA GLY A 278 -8.58 -18.46 -23.60
C GLY A 278 -8.02 -19.47 -22.60
N HIS A 279 -8.75 -20.55 -22.33
CA HIS A 279 -8.35 -21.54 -21.33
C HIS A 279 -6.94 -22.10 -21.59
N LEU A 280 -6.13 -22.23 -20.52
CA LEU A 280 -4.78 -22.77 -20.57
C LEU A 280 -4.79 -24.25 -20.17
N SER A 281 -4.69 -25.15 -21.15
CA SER A 281 -4.61 -26.60 -20.88
C SER A 281 -3.15 -27.05 -20.71
N SER A 282 -2.25 -26.50 -21.53
CA SER A 282 -0.80 -26.68 -21.39
C SER A 282 -0.07 -25.40 -21.78
N LEU A 283 1.23 -25.31 -21.43
CA LEU A 283 2.04 -24.18 -21.87
C LEU A 283 2.20 -24.13 -23.40
N ASP A 284 2.07 -25.27 -24.08
CA ASP A 284 2.17 -25.38 -25.53
C ASP A 284 1.07 -24.58 -26.25
N ASP A 285 -0.10 -24.43 -25.62
CA ASP A 285 -1.18 -23.58 -26.11
C ASP A 285 -0.71 -22.13 -26.28
N ARG A 286 0.13 -21.62 -25.36
CA ARG A 286 0.70 -20.27 -25.45
C ARG A 286 1.86 -20.19 -26.43
N LEU A 287 2.67 -21.23 -26.51
CA LEU A 287 3.76 -21.32 -27.50
C LEU A 287 3.21 -21.35 -28.94
N SER A 288 2.02 -21.91 -29.14
CA SER A 288 1.32 -21.91 -30.43
C SER A 288 0.93 -20.52 -30.92
N LEU A 289 0.80 -19.53 -30.02
CA LEU A 289 0.46 -18.15 -30.36
C LEU A 289 1.66 -17.36 -30.89
N LEU A 290 2.88 -17.86 -30.68
CA LEU A 290 4.10 -17.21 -31.16
C LEU A 290 4.22 -17.36 -32.68
N THR A 291 4.91 -16.42 -33.31
CA THR A 291 5.34 -16.56 -34.70
C THR A 291 6.43 -17.63 -34.85
N GLU A 292 6.68 -18.06 -36.08
CA GLU A 292 7.75 -19.04 -36.34
C GLU A 292 9.13 -18.51 -35.94
N ASP A 293 9.41 -17.24 -36.25
CA ASP A 293 10.66 -16.57 -35.87
C ASP A 293 10.82 -16.50 -34.35
N GLU A 294 9.77 -16.13 -33.61
CA GLU A 294 9.80 -16.08 -32.13
C GLU A 294 10.00 -17.47 -31.51
N ARG A 295 9.41 -18.52 -32.10
CA ARG A 295 9.67 -19.91 -31.65
C ARG A 295 11.11 -20.32 -31.89
N ASN A 296 11.67 -20.00 -33.06
CA ASN A 296 13.06 -20.28 -33.38
C ASN A 296 14.03 -19.55 -32.43
N GLU A 297 13.75 -18.27 -32.12
CA GLU A 297 14.50 -17.51 -31.09
C GLU A 297 14.41 -18.18 -29.72
N LEU A 298 13.21 -18.59 -29.31
CA LEU A 298 12.98 -19.25 -28.02
C LEU A 298 13.74 -20.58 -27.92
N ASP A 299 13.68 -21.42 -28.95
CA ASP A 299 14.38 -22.70 -28.99
C ASP A 299 15.90 -22.53 -28.94
N GLY A 300 16.42 -21.51 -29.64
CA GLY A 300 17.81 -21.09 -29.54
C GLY A 300 18.19 -20.72 -28.11
N PHE A 301 17.40 -19.87 -27.47
CA PHE A 301 17.61 -19.47 -26.07
C PHE A 301 17.56 -20.65 -25.09
N VAL A 302 16.57 -21.54 -25.23
CA VAL A 302 16.43 -22.72 -24.37
C VAL A 302 17.66 -23.63 -24.49
N ARG A 303 18.18 -23.80 -25.71
CA ARG A 303 19.42 -24.57 -25.95
C ARG A 303 20.61 -23.94 -25.24
N THR A 304 20.81 -22.63 -25.38
CA THR A 304 21.86 -21.90 -24.68
C THR A 304 21.75 -22.04 -23.17
N LYS A 305 20.55 -21.89 -22.60
CA LYS A 305 20.34 -22.02 -21.15
C LYS A 305 20.55 -23.44 -20.62
N LYS A 306 20.18 -24.47 -21.40
CA LYS A 306 20.49 -25.86 -21.05
C LYS A 306 22.00 -26.11 -21.03
N GLN A 307 22.71 -25.63 -22.05
CA GLN A 307 24.18 -25.73 -22.10
C GLN A 307 24.84 -25.00 -20.92
N GLN A 308 24.43 -23.77 -20.60
CA GLN A 308 24.92 -23.03 -19.44
C GLN A 308 24.66 -23.75 -18.11
N ALA A 309 23.51 -24.41 -17.97
CA ALA A 309 23.19 -25.21 -16.79
C ALA A 309 24.11 -26.44 -16.67
N GLU A 310 24.37 -27.14 -17.77
CA GLU A 310 25.30 -28.28 -17.83
C GLU A 310 26.74 -27.86 -17.50
N GLU A 311 27.18 -26.72 -18.02
CA GLU A 311 28.51 -26.14 -17.80
C GLU A 311 28.65 -25.43 -16.44
N LYS A 312 27.57 -25.32 -15.66
CA LYS A 312 27.48 -24.55 -14.40
C LYS A 312 27.87 -23.07 -14.55
N THR A 313 27.67 -22.52 -15.74
CA THR A 313 27.90 -21.11 -16.10
C THR A 313 26.59 -20.34 -16.24
N LEU A 314 25.52 -20.86 -15.65
CA LEU A 314 24.20 -20.23 -15.66
C LEU A 314 24.30 -18.88 -14.94
N ASP A 315 24.44 -17.83 -15.73
CA ASP A 315 24.59 -16.48 -15.20
C ASP A 315 23.28 -16.03 -14.56
N GLU A 316 23.32 -15.75 -13.26
CA GLU A 316 22.17 -15.32 -12.48
C GLU A 316 21.97 -13.80 -12.56
N HIS A 317 22.94 -13.04 -13.09
CA HIS A 317 22.94 -11.58 -13.06
C HIS A 317 23.42 -10.97 -14.38
N MET A 318 22.55 -10.25 -15.08
CA MET A 318 22.98 -9.33 -16.14
C MET A 318 23.41 -8.00 -15.53
N THR A 319 24.50 -7.45 -16.04
CA THR A 319 24.95 -6.09 -15.75
C THR A 319 24.07 -5.06 -16.48
N LEU A 320 24.10 -3.80 -16.03
CA LEU A 320 23.31 -2.74 -16.65
C LEU A 320 23.73 -2.47 -18.10
N ASP A 321 25.02 -2.62 -18.41
CA ASP A 321 25.57 -2.39 -19.76
C ASP A 321 25.09 -3.47 -20.73
N GLU A 322 25.04 -4.73 -20.30
CA GLU A 322 24.48 -5.85 -21.09
C GLU A 322 22.97 -5.69 -21.36
N ILE A 323 22.24 -4.99 -20.49
CA ILE A 323 20.82 -4.67 -20.70
C ILE A 323 20.64 -3.56 -21.75
N ILE A 324 21.58 -2.63 -21.86
CA ILE A 324 21.51 -1.49 -22.79
C ILE A 324 21.83 -1.93 -24.23
N ASP A 325 22.63 -2.98 -24.40
CA ASP A 325 23.08 -3.49 -25.69
C ASP A 325 22.16 -4.58 -26.31
N LEU A 326 21.02 -4.90 -25.68
CA LEU A 326 19.99 -5.86 -26.13
C LEU A 326 18.89 -5.22 -27.00
#